data_AF-A0A2X1L4C5-F1
#
_entry.id   AF-A0A2X1L4C5-F1
#
_cell.length_a   1.000
_cell.length_b   1.000
_cell.length_c   1.000
_cell.angle_alpha   90.00
_cell.angle_beta   90.00
_cell.angle_gamma   90.00
#
_symmetry.space_group_name_H-M   'P 1'
#
loop_
_entity.id
_entity.type
_entity.pdbx_description
1 polymer ?
#
loop_
_entity_poly.entity_id
_entity_poly.type
_entity_poly.pdbx_seq_one_letter_code
_entity_poly.pdbx_strand_id
1 'polypeptide(L)'
;MIDNEWGFSQYPLVAGHEVIGRVVALGSAAQDKGLQVGQRVGIGWTARSCGHCDACISGNQINCEQGAVPTIMNRGWLCREVACGLAMGDSTARKY
;
A
#
# COMPACT_ATOMS: atom_id res chain seq x y z
N MET A 1 4.29 -6.59 -15.05
CA MET A 1 4.64 -5.20 -14.62
C MET A 1 6.03 -4.78 -15.09
N ILE A 2 7.10 -5.55 -14.82
CA ILE A 2 8.46 -5.13 -15.22
C ILE A 2 8.61 -5.02 -16.75
N ASP A 3 8.04 -5.95 -17.50
CA ASP A 3 8.10 -5.97 -18.97
C ASP A 3 6.96 -5.20 -19.66
N ASN A 4 6.20 -4.43 -18.88
CA ASN A 4 5.02 -3.68 -19.34
C ASN A 4 3.98 -4.48 -20.17
N GLU A 5 3.82 -5.77 -19.90
CA GLU A 5 2.88 -6.66 -20.64
C GLU A 5 1.42 -6.16 -20.65
N TRP A 6 1.03 -5.35 -19.66
CA TRP A 6 -0.34 -4.80 -19.53
C TRP A 6 -0.46 -3.33 -19.97
N GLY A 7 0.62 -2.71 -20.44
CA GLY A 7 0.59 -1.40 -21.09
C GLY A 7 0.51 -0.17 -20.18
N PHE A 8 0.44 -0.31 -18.85
CA PHE A 8 0.29 0.82 -17.91
C PHE A 8 1.47 1.01 -16.93
N SER A 9 2.59 0.33 -17.16
CA SER A 9 3.77 0.42 -16.28
C SER A 9 4.47 1.76 -16.47
N GLN A 10 4.89 2.39 -15.36
CA GLN A 10 5.61 3.66 -15.36
C GLN A 10 7.03 3.48 -14.81
N TYR A 11 8.02 4.04 -15.51
CA TYR A 11 9.45 3.92 -15.17
C TYR A 11 10.02 5.25 -14.64
N PRO A 12 10.98 5.23 -13.69
CA PRO A 12 11.62 4.06 -13.08
C PRO A 12 10.65 3.27 -12.17
N LEU A 13 10.56 1.96 -12.40
CA LEU A 13 9.58 1.10 -11.74
C LEU A 13 10.23 0.36 -10.58
N VAL A 14 9.68 0.53 -9.38
CA VAL A 14 10.04 -0.29 -8.22
C VAL A 14 8.96 -1.35 -8.05
N ALA A 15 9.30 -2.59 -8.42
CA ALA A 15 8.35 -3.70 -8.39
C ALA A 15 8.21 -4.32 -6.99
N GLY A 16 7.51 -5.46 -6.94
CA GLY A 16 7.27 -6.24 -5.74
C GLY A 16 6.03 -5.78 -4.98
N HIS A 17 5.25 -6.75 -4.47
CA HIS A 17 4.01 -6.49 -3.74
C HIS A 17 3.65 -7.59 -2.72
N GLU A 18 4.64 -8.38 -2.27
CA GLU A 18 4.48 -9.44 -1.28
C GLU A 18 5.41 -9.16 -0.10
N VAL A 19 5.13 -8.07 0.61
CA VAL A 19 6.04 -7.51 1.61
C VAL A 19 5.78 -8.15 2.95
N ILE A 20 6.87 -8.46 3.67
CA ILE A 20 6.85 -8.61 5.12
C ILE A 20 7.90 -7.67 5.71
N GLY A 21 7.49 -6.82 6.64
CA GLY A 21 8.35 -5.79 7.23
C GLY A 21 7.95 -5.41 8.64
N ARG A 22 8.52 -4.32 9.14
CA ARG A 22 8.10 -3.66 10.39
C ARG A 22 7.71 -2.22 10.13
N VAL A 23 6.69 -1.73 10.83
CA VAL A 23 6.31 -0.32 10.79
C VAL A 23 7.46 0.54 11.33
N VAL A 24 7.91 1.53 10.56
CA VAL A 24 8.96 2.47 10.98
C VAL A 24 8.42 3.89 11.20
N ALA A 25 7.30 4.22 10.56
CA ALA A 25 6.61 5.49 10.75
C ALA A 25 5.11 5.32 10.55
N LEU A 26 4.33 6.09 11.30
CA LEU A 26 2.88 6.20 11.17
C LEU A 26 2.54 7.66 10.89
N GLY A 27 1.79 7.91 9.82
CA GLY A 27 1.17 9.20 9.56
C GLY A 27 0.19 9.56 10.67
N SER A 28 -0.06 10.85 10.86
CA SER A 28 -0.88 11.37 11.97
C SER A 28 -2.24 10.68 12.10
N ALA A 29 -2.92 10.48 10.98
CA ALA A 29 -4.25 9.85 10.94
C ALA A 29 -4.22 8.31 11.00
N ALA A 30 -3.02 7.68 10.99
CA ALA A 30 -2.83 6.25 11.18
C ALA A 30 -2.49 5.86 12.63
N GLN A 31 -2.21 6.83 13.51
CA GLN A 31 -1.72 6.57 14.88
C GLN A 31 -2.74 5.85 15.77
N ASP A 32 -4.03 6.02 15.51
CA ASP A 32 -5.13 5.44 16.28
C ASP A 32 -5.72 4.17 15.61
N LYS A 33 -5.11 3.68 14.53
CA LYS A 33 -5.64 2.57 13.71
C LYS A 33 -5.13 1.18 14.13
N GLY A 34 -4.63 1.05 15.35
CA GLY A 34 -4.16 -0.23 15.90
C GLY A 34 -2.80 -0.71 15.37
N LEU A 35 -2.06 0.16 14.69
CA LEU A 35 -0.67 -0.10 14.29
C LEU A 35 0.30 0.59 15.26
N GLN A 36 1.46 -0.02 15.46
CA GLN A 36 2.53 0.53 16.31
C GLN A 36 3.88 0.45 15.60
N VAL A 37 4.76 1.42 15.86
CA VAL A 37 6.15 1.37 15.38
C VAL A 37 6.83 0.11 15.92
N GLY A 38 7.52 -0.62 15.05
CA GLY A 38 8.15 -1.91 15.35
C GLY A 38 7.25 -3.14 15.10
N GLN A 39 5.94 -2.96 14.90
CA GLN A 39 5.02 -4.06 14.63
C GLN A 39 5.32 -4.73 13.30
N ARG A 40 5.32 -6.07 13.28
CA ARG A 40 5.46 -6.86 12.05
C ARG A 40 4.17 -6.79 11.24
N VAL A 41 4.26 -6.39 9.98
CA VAL A 41 3.13 -6.21 9.07
C VAL A 41 3.43 -6.80 7.69
N GLY A 42 2.38 -7.14 6.96
CA GLY A 42 2.45 -7.52 5.56
C GLY A 42 1.75 -6.51 4.66
N ILE A 43 2.27 -6.29 3.46
CA ILE A 43 1.65 -5.45 2.42
C ILE A 43 1.54 -6.30 1.16
N GLY A 44 0.32 -6.39 0.61
CA GLY A 44 -0.01 -7.19 -0.57
C GLY A 44 0.01 -6.38 -1.87
N TRP A 45 -0.77 -6.87 -2.86
CA TRP A 45 -0.93 -6.23 -4.17
C TRP A 45 -1.45 -4.79 -4.09
N THR A 46 -2.36 -4.50 -3.17
CA THR A 46 -3.06 -3.22 -3.07
C THR A 46 -2.49 -2.37 -1.95
N ALA A 47 -2.11 -1.13 -2.26
CA ALA A 47 -1.57 -0.17 -1.30
C ALA A 47 -2.57 0.92 -0.88
N ARG A 48 -3.59 1.22 -1.70
CA ARG A 48 -4.56 2.30 -1.39
C ARG A 48 -5.95 2.04 -1.96
N SER A 49 -6.96 2.56 -1.27
CA SER A 49 -8.35 2.71 -1.72
C SER A 49 -8.92 4.03 -1.19
N CYS A 50 -10.07 4.48 -1.69
CA CYS A 50 -10.66 5.77 -1.28
C CYS A 50 -11.28 5.76 0.12
N GLY A 51 -11.75 4.60 0.60
CA GLY A 51 -12.32 4.43 1.94
C GLY A 51 -13.75 4.97 2.13
N HIS A 52 -14.35 5.58 1.12
CA HIS A 52 -15.63 6.28 1.27
C HIS A 52 -16.68 5.91 0.20
N CYS A 53 -16.33 5.15 -0.84
CA CYS A 53 -17.32 4.65 -1.80
C CYS A 53 -18.05 3.43 -1.23
N ASP A 54 -19.15 3.01 -1.86
CA ASP A 54 -20.00 1.92 -1.36
C ASP A 54 -19.21 0.61 -1.25
N ALA A 55 -18.38 0.32 -2.26
CA ALA A 55 -17.47 -0.83 -2.21
C ALA A 55 -16.49 -0.74 -1.03
N CYS A 56 -15.96 0.45 -0.71
CA CYS A 56 -15.01 0.60 0.40
C CYS A 56 -15.69 0.47 1.76
N ILE A 57 -16.84 1.12 1.95
CA ILE A 57 -17.58 1.13 3.23
C ILE A 57 -18.16 -0.25 3.53
N SER A 58 -18.54 -1.02 2.50
CA SER A 58 -19.00 -2.41 2.64
C SER A 58 -17.88 -3.43 2.91
N GLY A 59 -16.62 -2.97 3.07
CA GLY A 59 -15.47 -3.86 3.32
C GLY A 59 -14.93 -4.56 2.07
N ASN A 60 -15.28 -4.05 0.88
CA ASN A 60 -14.84 -4.56 -0.41
C ASN A 60 -13.86 -3.57 -1.10
N GLN A 61 -12.88 -3.08 -0.35
CA GLN A 61 -11.95 -2.02 -0.76
C GLN A 61 -11.12 -2.37 -2.02
N ILE A 62 -10.99 -3.65 -2.36
CA ILE A 62 -10.35 -4.09 -3.61
C ILE A 62 -11.14 -3.66 -4.85
N ASN A 63 -12.47 -3.53 -4.70
CA ASN A 63 -13.39 -3.08 -5.74
C ASN A 63 -13.71 -1.59 -5.61
N CYS A 64 -12.76 -0.79 -5.11
CA CYS A 64 -12.90 0.65 -4.98
C CYS A 64 -13.32 1.28 -6.33
N GLU A 65 -14.40 2.05 -6.32
CA GLU A 65 -14.97 2.70 -7.51
C GLU A 65 -14.03 3.75 -8.12
N GLN A 66 -13.09 4.29 -7.33
CA GLN A 66 -12.04 5.18 -7.82
C GLN A 66 -10.78 4.45 -8.30
N GLY A 67 -10.81 3.12 -8.31
CA GLY A 67 -9.66 2.27 -8.61
C GLY A 67 -8.77 2.05 -7.40
N ALA A 68 -8.66 0.79 -6.97
CA ALA A 68 -7.66 0.40 -5.98
C ALA A 68 -6.25 0.57 -6.54
N VAL A 69 -5.35 1.19 -5.78
CA VAL A 69 -3.99 1.50 -6.24
C VAL A 69 -3.05 0.32 -5.96
N PRO A 70 -2.40 -0.26 -6.98
CA PRO A 70 -1.41 -1.32 -6.76
C PRO A 70 -0.16 -0.82 -6.07
N THR A 71 0.42 -1.63 -5.18
CA THR A 71 1.68 -1.37 -4.45
C THR A 71 2.84 -1.06 -5.39
N ILE A 72 2.90 -1.73 -6.55
CA ILE A 72 3.93 -1.46 -7.57
C ILE A 72 3.80 -0.05 -8.15
N MET A 73 2.57 0.44 -8.36
CA MET A 73 2.32 1.80 -8.83
C MET A 73 2.57 2.83 -7.73
N ASN A 74 2.52 2.42 -6.46
CA ASN A 74 2.84 3.24 -5.29
C ASN A 74 4.30 3.07 -4.81
N ARG A 75 5.22 2.71 -5.72
CA ARG A 75 6.61 2.34 -5.45
C ARG A 75 6.69 1.11 -4.54
N GLY A 76 6.83 -0.06 -5.16
CA GLY A 76 6.89 -1.33 -4.46
C GLY A 76 8.09 -1.50 -3.53
N TRP A 77 8.19 -2.68 -2.93
CA TRP A 77 9.12 -2.96 -1.82
C TRP A 77 10.52 -3.42 -2.22
N LEU A 78 10.87 -3.44 -3.52
CA LEU A 78 12.26 -3.67 -3.93
C LEU A 78 13.22 -2.54 -3.48
N CYS A 79 12.69 -1.50 -2.82
CA CYS A 79 13.42 -0.51 -2.04
C CYS A 79 13.43 -0.84 -0.53
N ARG A 80 14.25 -0.14 0.29
CA ARG A 80 14.34 -0.40 1.74
C ARG A 80 13.01 -0.21 2.49
N GLU A 81 12.17 0.68 2.00
CA GLU A 81 10.93 1.11 2.65
C GLU A 81 9.81 1.22 1.61
N VAL A 82 8.59 0.91 2.03
CA VAL A 82 7.36 1.02 1.23
C VAL A 82 6.29 1.74 2.04
N ALA A 83 5.61 2.68 1.40
CA ALA A 83 4.48 3.39 1.97
C ALA A 83 3.17 2.68 1.56
N CYS A 84 2.28 2.48 2.53
CA CYS A 84 0.94 1.94 2.33
C CYS A 84 -0.06 2.77 3.14
N GLY A 85 -1.19 3.11 2.52
CA GLY A 85 -2.24 3.91 3.11
C GLY A 85 -3.58 3.23 2.95
N LEU A 86 -4.15 2.71 4.04
CA LEU A 86 -5.58 2.45 4.11
C LEU A 86 -6.23 3.80 4.36
N ALA A 87 -7.11 4.24 3.45
CA ALA A 87 -7.87 5.48 3.48
C ALA A 87 -7.69 6.35 4.74
N MET A 88 -6.98 7.47 4.57
CA MET A 88 -6.68 8.49 5.59
C MET A 88 -5.55 8.16 6.58
N GLY A 89 -4.39 7.72 6.10
CA GLY A 89 -3.16 7.72 6.92
C GLY A 89 -2.04 6.91 6.29
N ASP A 90 -1.02 7.60 5.79
CA ASP A 90 0.15 6.92 5.22
C ASP A 90 0.96 6.27 6.33
N SER A 91 1.27 4.98 6.20
CA SER A 91 2.18 4.26 7.08
C SER A 91 3.35 3.73 6.28
N THR A 92 4.55 3.75 6.87
CA THR A 92 5.77 3.27 6.19
C THR A 92 6.26 2.00 6.87
N ALA A 93 6.47 0.95 6.08
CA ALA A 93 7.06 -0.30 6.53
C ALA A 93 8.47 -0.47 5.95
N ARG A 94 9.41 -0.93 6.78
CA ARG A 94 10.79 -1.24 6.39
C ARG A 94 11.00 -2.76 6.34
N LYS A 95 11.75 -3.20 5.34
CA LYS A 95 12.16 -4.61 5.18
C LYS A 95 13.11 -5.05 6.31
N TYR A 96 13.04 -6.34 6.65
CA TYR A 96 14.06 -7.03 7.45
C TYR A 96 15.44 -6.96 6.79
#